data_AF-A0AAD4BNU7-F1
#
_entry.id   AF-A0AAD4BNU7-F1
#
_cell.length_a   1.000
_cell.length_b   1.000
_cell.length_c   1.000
_cell.angle_alpha   90.00
_cell.angle_beta   90.00
_cell.angle_gamma   90.00
#
_symmetry.space_group_name_H-M   'P 1'
#
loop_
_entity.id
_entity.type
_entity.pdbx_description
1 polymer ?
#
loop_
_entity_poly.entity_id
_entity_poly.type
_entity_poly.pdbx_seq_one_letter_code
_entity_poly.pdbx_strand_id
1 'polypeptide(L)'
;MVHRPPDSRLLANLINHEKDYTKHLTALFPLSHAALAALSAYAAASPSSHPASPAHTIAAIVDVLASADDAFQRYTQAIDAWREQLVALKVLEDDLSAILRDRDILVTRLIKASKSTRDAHRSSRLIAPLSSLGSASNSSLPSTVSLSGHSPANTNPKLAEAQAELQACEAHLAAKEHELDARRITLARDGLGARCRALIDCGKQGLKVLSGDGSGDGSNLSGTFG
;
A
#
# COMPACT_ATOMS: atom_id res chain seq x y z
N MET A 1 -5.81 -18.71 -9.19
CA MET A 1 -4.41 -18.49 -8.77
C MET A 1 -4.31 -18.80 -7.29
N VAL A 2 -3.32 -19.57 -6.85
CA VAL A 2 -3.14 -19.87 -5.42
C VAL A 2 -2.73 -18.57 -4.74
N HIS A 3 -3.57 -18.00 -3.86
CA HIS A 3 -3.23 -16.83 -3.05
C HIS A 3 -2.09 -17.21 -2.13
N ARG A 4 -0.84 -16.97 -2.56
CA ARG A 4 0.29 -16.99 -1.66
C ARG A 4 0.40 -15.59 -1.07
N PRO A 5 0.15 -15.41 0.24
CA PRO A 5 0.36 -14.12 0.87
C PRO A 5 1.83 -13.70 0.66
N PRO A 6 2.08 -12.42 0.35
CA PRO A 6 3.43 -11.87 0.38
C PRO A 6 4.04 -12.11 1.77
N ASP A 7 5.35 -12.34 1.82
CA ASP A 7 6.04 -12.46 3.10
C ASP A 7 6.08 -11.08 3.78
N SER A 8 5.21 -10.88 4.78
CA SER A 8 5.04 -9.62 5.51
C SER A 8 6.31 -9.14 6.21
N ARG A 9 7.30 -10.03 6.38
CA ARG A 9 8.62 -9.70 6.93
C ARG A 9 9.45 -8.85 5.97
N LEU A 10 9.26 -9.01 4.66
CA LEU A 10 10.03 -8.26 3.66
C LEU A 10 9.70 -6.77 3.71
N LEU A 11 8.42 -6.43 3.80
CA LEU A 11 7.98 -5.04 3.92
C LEU A 11 8.43 -4.43 5.25
N ALA A 12 8.34 -5.19 6.35
CA ALA A 12 8.85 -4.76 7.65
C ALA A 12 10.36 -4.47 7.63
N ASN A 13 11.14 -5.31 6.96
CA ASN A 13 12.58 -5.10 6.79
C ASN A 13 12.87 -3.84 5.97
N LEU A 14 12.16 -3.63 4.87
CA LEU A 14 12.29 -2.40 4.06
C LEU A 14 11.99 -1.15 4.90
N ILE A 15 10.89 -1.15 5.65
CA ILE A 15 10.51 -0.04 6.54
C ILE A 15 11.63 0.25 7.55
N ASN A 16 12.21 -0.80 8.15
CA ASN A 16 13.32 -0.64 9.09
C ASN A 16 14.56 -0.06 8.43
N HIS A 17 14.94 -0.55 7.25
CA HIS A 17 16.09 -0.01 6.53
C HIS A 17 15.88 1.45 6.10
N GLU A 18 14.69 1.83 5.67
CA GLU A 18 14.37 3.22 5.36
C GLU A 18 14.40 4.11 6.62
N LYS A 19 13.93 3.60 7.76
CA LYS A 19 14.04 4.30 9.05
C LYS A 19 15.49 4.56 9.44
N ASP A 20 16.33 3.53 9.37
CA ASP A 20 17.75 3.64 9.70
C ASP A 20 18.48 4.54 8.71
N TYR A 21 18.12 4.48 7.43
CA TYR A 21 18.67 5.35 6.41
C TYR A 21 18.35 6.83 6.69
N THR A 22 17.07 7.18 6.91
CA THR A 22 16.67 8.55 7.28
C THR A 22 17.37 9.03 8.56
N LYS A 23 17.53 8.15 9.55
CA LYS A 23 18.27 8.47 10.79
C LYS A 23 19.72 8.87 10.50
N HIS A 24 20.42 8.11 9.65
CA HIS A 24 21.79 8.43 9.28
C HIS A 24 21.89 9.73 8.50
N LEU A 25 20.98 10.00 7.55
CA LEU A 25 20.95 11.28 6.83
C LEU A 25 20.72 12.45 7.78
N THR A 26 19.81 12.30 8.73
CA THR A 26 19.50 13.33 9.72
C THR A 26 20.70 13.65 10.61
N ALA A 27 21.50 12.64 10.95
CA ALA A 27 22.71 12.81 11.74
C ALA A 27 23.81 13.64 11.04
N LEU A 28 23.72 13.87 9.72
CA LEU A 28 24.67 14.68 8.97
C LEU A 28 24.42 16.19 9.14
N PHE A 29 23.18 16.63 9.39
CA PHE A 29 22.85 18.06 9.46
C PHE A 29 23.65 18.83 10.53
N PRO A 30 23.84 18.32 11.76
CA PRO A 30 24.65 19.03 12.75
C PRO A 30 26.10 19.23 12.31
N LEU A 31 26.67 18.26 11.59
CA LEU A 31 28.03 18.33 11.06
C LEU A 31 28.11 19.35 9.92
N SER A 32 27.15 19.32 8.99
CA SER A 32 27.09 20.27 7.89
C SER A 32 26.92 21.70 8.39
N HIS A 33 26.01 21.92 9.34
CA HIS A 33 25.78 23.22 9.94
C HIS A 33 27.01 23.76 10.68
N ALA A 34 27.73 22.91 11.41
CA ALA A 34 28.97 23.31 12.07
C ALA A 34 30.07 23.68 11.06
N ALA A 35 30.19 22.93 9.96
CA ALA A 35 31.14 23.24 8.89
C ALA A 35 30.80 24.56 8.18
N LEU A 36 29.52 24.78 7.87
CA LEU A 36 29.02 26.05 7.32
C LEU A 36 29.32 27.23 8.24
N ALA A 37 29.01 27.11 9.54
CA ALA A 37 29.28 28.17 10.51
C ALA A 37 30.78 28.50 10.61
N ALA A 38 31.64 27.47 10.61
CA ALA A 38 33.09 27.66 10.60
C ALA A 38 33.58 28.34 9.31
N LEU A 39 33.02 27.96 8.16
CA LEU A 39 33.36 28.55 6.86
C LEU A 39 32.91 30.01 6.78
N SER A 40 31.72 30.34 7.27
CA SER A 40 31.23 31.72 7.38
C SER A 40 32.10 32.58 8.28
N ALA A 41 32.50 32.04 9.44
CA ALA A 41 33.41 32.74 10.35
C ALA A 41 34.78 32.99 9.70
N TYR A 42 35.30 32.01 8.95
CA TYR A 42 36.54 32.16 8.20
C TYR A 42 36.42 33.21 7.08
N ALA A 43 35.30 33.26 6.36
CA ALA A 43 35.03 34.30 5.37
C ALA A 43 35.02 35.70 6.00
N ALA A 44 34.35 35.85 7.15
CA ALA A 44 34.26 37.11 7.88
C ALA A 44 35.61 37.60 8.44
N ALA A 45 36.51 36.68 8.78
CA ALA A 45 37.86 37.00 9.24
C ALA A 45 38.86 37.25 8.09
N SER A 46 38.47 36.98 6.84
CA SER A 46 39.34 37.09 5.67
C SER A 46 39.37 38.53 5.11
N PRO A 47 40.48 38.97 4.49
CA PRO A 47 40.56 40.29 3.86
C PRO A 47 39.49 40.48 2.76
N SER A 48 38.70 41.56 2.86
CA SER A 48 37.57 41.85 1.96
C SER A 48 37.79 43.08 1.07
N SER A 49 39.04 43.45 0.80
CA SER A 49 39.41 44.70 0.14
C SER A 49 38.86 44.89 -1.28
N HIS A 50 38.45 43.82 -1.98
CA HIS A 50 37.82 43.88 -3.31
C HIS A 50 36.73 42.80 -3.50
N PRO A 51 35.79 42.96 -4.45
CA PRO A 51 34.71 42.00 -4.71
C PRO A 51 35.19 40.61 -5.17
N ALA A 52 36.39 40.53 -5.77
CA ALA A 52 37.05 39.27 -6.13
C ALA A 52 37.93 38.72 -4.99
N SER A 53 37.72 39.20 -3.75
CA SER A 53 38.47 38.72 -2.60
C SER A 53 38.03 37.30 -2.22
N PRO A 54 38.95 36.51 -1.63
CA PRO A 54 38.62 35.18 -1.10
C PRO A 54 37.41 35.20 -0.16
N ALA A 55 37.26 36.25 0.66
CA ALA A 55 36.12 36.42 1.56
C ALA A 55 34.76 36.36 0.84
N HIS A 56 34.62 37.07 -0.28
CA HIS A 56 33.39 37.07 -1.09
C HIS A 56 33.14 35.71 -1.75
N THR A 57 34.19 35.07 -2.29
CA THR A 57 34.07 33.73 -2.87
C THR A 57 33.65 32.70 -1.82
N ILE A 58 34.22 32.75 -0.62
CA ILE A 58 33.88 31.83 0.47
C ILE A 58 32.45 32.07 0.95
N ALA A 59 32.01 33.33 1.09
CA ALA A 59 30.63 33.65 1.43
C ALA A 59 29.64 33.10 0.38
N ALA A 60 29.95 33.24 -0.92
CA ALA A 60 29.13 32.63 -1.97
C ALA A 60 29.09 31.09 -1.87
N ILE A 61 30.21 30.44 -1.52
CA ILE A 61 30.25 28.98 -1.29
C ILE A 61 29.40 28.57 -0.07
N VAL A 62 29.37 29.38 0.99
CA VAL A 62 28.51 29.15 2.15
C VAL A 62 27.03 29.13 1.73
N ASP A 63 26.58 30.13 0.97
CA ASP A 63 25.19 30.22 0.52
C ASP A 63 24.78 29.03 -0.35
N VAL A 64 25.71 28.57 -1.19
CA VAL A 64 25.57 27.36 -2.01
C VAL A 64 25.35 26.13 -1.15
N LEU A 65 26.23 25.92 -0.17
CA LEU A 65 26.24 24.73 0.65
C LEU A 65 24.99 24.72 1.56
N ALA A 66 24.57 25.89 2.04
CA ALA A 66 23.29 26.06 2.74
C ALA A 66 22.10 25.67 1.86
N SER A 67 22.09 26.11 0.60
CA SER A 67 21.03 25.73 -0.34
C SER A 67 21.03 24.24 -0.69
N ALA A 68 22.22 23.62 -0.76
CA ALA A 68 22.36 22.18 -0.93
C ALA A 68 21.82 21.41 0.30
N ASP A 69 22.08 21.89 1.51
CA ASP A 69 21.53 21.35 2.75
C ASP A 69 20.00 21.42 2.77
N ASP A 70 19.40 22.53 2.35
CA ASP A 70 17.94 22.67 2.23
C ASP A 70 17.36 21.64 1.25
N ALA A 71 18.05 21.39 0.12
CA ALA A 71 17.64 20.38 -0.84
C ALA A 71 17.79 18.96 -0.30
N PHE A 72 18.86 18.70 0.44
CA PHE A 72 19.11 17.43 1.11
C PHE A 72 18.10 17.16 2.25
N GLN A 73 17.67 18.20 2.96
CA GLN A 73 16.60 18.13 3.94
C GLN A 73 15.27 17.73 3.30
N ARG A 74 14.91 18.32 2.15
CA ARG A 74 13.71 17.93 1.38
C ARG A 74 13.80 16.49 0.88
N TYR A 75 14.97 16.03 0.43
CA TYR A 75 15.17 14.62 0.09
C TYR A 75 14.98 13.69 1.29
N THR A 76 15.53 14.06 2.45
CA THR A 76 15.36 13.30 3.70
C THR A 76 13.88 13.21 4.10
N GLN A 77 13.12 14.30 3.98
CA GLN A 77 11.67 14.32 4.21
C GLN A 77 10.90 13.44 3.20
N ALA A 78 11.29 13.43 1.92
CA ALA A 78 10.65 12.60 0.91
C ALA A 78 10.85 11.09 1.18
N ILE A 79 12.02 10.70 1.70
CA ILE A 79 12.25 9.33 2.17
C ILE A 79 11.35 9.00 3.35
N ASP A 80 11.26 9.91 4.33
CA ASP A 80 10.43 9.74 5.52
C ASP A 80 8.96 9.53 5.17
N ALA A 81 8.41 10.39 4.31
CA ALA A 81 7.05 10.30 3.80
C ALA A 81 6.82 8.99 3.02
N TRP A 82 7.79 8.54 2.22
CA TRP A 82 7.69 7.26 1.53
C TRP A 82 7.65 6.08 2.52
N ARG A 83 8.47 6.13 3.57
CA ARG A 83 8.44 5.13 4.65
C ARG A 83 7.09 5.10 5.37
N GLU A 84 6.50 6.25 5.67
CA GLU A 84 5.15 6.31 6.27
C GLU A 84 4.10 5.66 5.36
N GLN A 85 4.20 5.86 4.05
CA GLN A 85 3.32 5.18 3.10
C GLN A 85 3.51 3.65 3.12
N LEU A 86 4.75 3.16 3.27
CA LEU A 86 5.04 1.73 3.42
C LEU A 86 4.46 1.16 4.72
N VAL A 87 4.50 1.93 5.82
CA VAL A 87 3.84 1.55 7.09
C VAL A 87 2.32 1.42 6.88
N ALA A 88 1.69 2.36 6.20
CA ALA A 88 0.26 2.28 5.89
C ALA A 88 -0.07 1.08 4.99
N LEU A 89 0.78 0.77 4.00
CA LEU A 89 0.64 -0.44 3.18
C LEU A 89 0.75 -1.72 4.02
N LYS A 90 1.67 -1.74 5.00
CA LYS A 90 1.82 -2.87 5.91
C LYS A 90 0.57 -3.12 6.75
N VAL A 91 -0.09 -2.07 7.23
CA VAL A 91 -1.36 -2.20 7.95
C VAL A 91 -2.41 -2.89 7.07
N LEU A 92 -2.50 -2.53 5.78
CA LEU A 92 -3.41 -3.21 4.84
C LEU A 92 -3.03 -4.69 4.61
N GLU A 93 -1.74 -5.04 4.57
CA GLU A 93 -1.29 -6.44 4.49
C GLU A 93 -1.65 -7.24 5.75
N ASP A 94 -1.55 -6.63 6.92
CA ASP A 94 -1.90 -7.24 8.20
C ASP A 94 -3.43 -7.41 8.31
N ASP A 95 -4.23 -6.45 7.83
CA ASP A 95 -5.70 -6.53 7.75
C ASP A 95 -6.16 -7.65 6.82
N LEU A 96 -5.57 -7.75 5.62
CA LEU A 96 -5.87 -8.83 4.66
C LEU A 96 -5.54 -10.19 5.28
N SER A 97 -4.42 -10.28 6.00
CA SER A 97 -4.03 -11.50 6.73
C SER A 97 -5.02 -11.86 7.85
N ALA A 98 -5.69 -10.88 8.48
CA ALA A 98 -6.77 -11.14 9.41
C ALA A 98 -8.02 -11.70 8.69
N ILE A 99 -8.43 -11.09 7.58
CA ILE A 99 -9.59 -11.54 6.78
C ILE A 99 -9.38 -12.95 6.22
N LEU A 100 -8.16 -13.29 5.78
CA LEU A 100 -7.85 -14.65 5.32
C LEU A 100 -8.01 -15.68 6.45
N ARG A 101 -7.61 -15.34 7.68
CA ARG A 101 -7.84 -16.22 8.85
C ARG A 101 -9.32 -16.38 9.14
N ASP A 102 -10.10 -15.30 9.08
CA ASP A 102 -11.56 -15.35 9.27
C ASP A 102 -12.22 -16.22 8.21
N ARG A 103 -11.83 -16.06 6.94
CA ARG A 103 -12.28 -16.94 5.84
C ARG A 103 -12.00 -18.42 6.15
N ASP A 104 -10.79 -18.76 6.60
CA ASP A 104 -10.42 -20.15 6.90
C ASP A 104 -11.26 -20.72 8.08
N ILE A 105 -11.57 -19.89 9.07
CA ILE A 105 -12.49 -20.25 10.17
C ILE A 105 -13.90 -20.50 9.62
N LEU A 106 -14.42 -19.61 8.76
CA LEU A 106 -15.75 -19.73 8.15
C LEU A 106 -15.86 -20.97 7.25
N VAL A 107 -14.84 -21.25 6.43
CA VAL A 107 -14.76 -22.48 5.61
C VAL A 107 -14.79 -23.71 6.51
N THR A 108 -14.03 -23.70 7.61
CA THR A 108 -14.04 -24.82 8.58
C THR A 108 -15.42 -25.01 9.22
N ARG A 109 -16.10 -23.93 9.60
CA ARG A 109 -17.48 -23.97 10.13
C ARG A 109 -18.46 -24.52 9.09
N LEU A 110 -18.37 -24.07 7.84
CA LEU A 110 -19.21 -24.53 6.75
C LEU A 110 -19.03 -26.03 6.48
N ILE A 111 -17.79 -26.53 6.47
CA ILE A 111 -17.49 -27.96 6.34
C ILE A 111 -18.14 -28.77 7.48
N LYS A 112 -18.06 -28.28 8.73
CA LYS A 112 -18.68 -28.94 9.89
C LYS A 112 -20.21 -28.96 9.78
N ALA A 113 -20.83 -27.85 9.39
CA ALA A 113 -22.29 -27.76 9.19
C ALA A 113 -22.78 -28.66 8.03
N SER A 114 -22.01 -28.75 6.94
CA SER A 114 -22.31 -29.64 5.80
C SER A 114 -22.26 -31.12 6.19
N LYS A 115 -21.27 -31.53 7.00
CA LYS A 115 -21.16 -32.91 7.50
C LYS A 115 -22.32 -33.26 8.45
N SER A 116 -22.64 -32.38 9.39
CA SER A 116 -23.77 -32.56 10.32
C SER A 116 -25.11 -32.75 9.58
N THR A 117 -25.34 -32.00 8.50
CA THR A 117 -26.54 -32.16 7.67
C THR A 117 -26.60 -33.53 6.99
N ARG A 118 -25.46 -34.05 6.52
CA ARG A 118 -25.36 -35.38 5.91
C ARG A 118 -25.63 -36.52 6.90
N ASP A 119 -25.12 -36.41 8.12
CA ASP A 119 -25.32 -37.42 9.17
C ASP A 119 -26.77 -37.45 9.67
N ALA A 120 -27.43 -36.29 9.78
CA ALA A 120 -28.86 -36.20 10.07
C ALA A 120 -29.71 -36.86 8.98
N HIS A 121 -29.36 -36.67 7.71
CA HIS A 121 -30.09 -37.25 6.58
C HIS A 121 -29.91 -38.77 6.45
N ARG A 122 -28.79 -39.33 6.93
CA ARG A 122 -28.55 -40.78 6.99
C ARG A 122 -29.34 -41.46 8.11
N SER A 123 -29.47 -40.82 9.28
CA SER A 123 -30.23 -41.36 10.41
C SER A 123 -31.75 -41.34 10.16
N SER A 124 -32.24 -40.44 9.29
CA SER A 124 -33.66 -40.36 8.94
C SER A 124 -34.14 -41.41 7.93
N ARG A 125 -33.25 -42.27 7.37
CA ARG A 125 -33.62 -43.31 6.39
C ARG A 125 -33.95 -44.69 7.00
N LEU A 126 -34.02 -44.82 8.32
CA LEU A 126 -34.28 -46.11 8.98
C LEU A 126 -35.75 -46.33 9.41
N ILE A 127 -36.70 -45.49 8.98
CA ILE A 127 -38.12 -45.75 9.24
C ILE A 127 -38.93 -45.50 7.96
N ALA A 128 -39.06 -46.55 7.14
CA ALA A 128 -40.14 -46.67 6.17
C ALA A 128 -40.61 -48.13 6.18
N PRO A 129 -41.90 -48.40 6.48
CA PRO A 129 -42.41 -49.76 6.55
C PRO A 129 -42.59 -50.37 5.15
N LEU A 130 -42.39 -51.69 5.12
CA LEU A 130 -42.60 -52.61 4.01
C LEU A 130 -44.06 -52.57 3.50
N SER A 131 -44.24 -52.24 2.22
CA SER A 131 -45.42 -52.50 1.37
C SER A 131 -45.01 -52.09 -0.05
N SER A 132 -45.28 -52.75 -1.17
CA SER A 132 -45.94 -53.98 -1.58
C SER A 132 -45.62 -54.11 -3.08
N LEU A 133 -45.56 -55.33 -3.61
CA LEU A 133 -45.38 -55.67 -5.02
C LEU A 133 -46.35 -54.95 -5.97
N GLY A 134 -45.90 -54.59 -7.17
CA GLY A 134 -46.76 -54.17 -8.28
C GLY A 134 -45.97 -53.80 -9.55
N SER A 135 -46.37 -54.36 -10.68
CA SER A 135 -45.62 -54.48 -11.94
C SER A 135 -46.13 -53.53 -13.04
N ALA A 136 -45.28 -53.33 -14.06
CA ALA A 136 -45.54 -52.96 -15.46
C ALA A 136 -45.89 -51.50 -15.88
N SER A 137 -45.30 -51.17 -17.03
CA SER A 137 -45.21 -49.91 -17.79
C SER A 137 -46.53 -49.40 -18.40
N ASN A 138 -46.59 -48.10 -18.73
CA ASN A 138 -46.94 -47.55 -20.06
C ASN A 138 -46.91 -46.01 -20.10
N SER A 139 -46.68 -45.50 -21.32
CA SER A 139 -46.41 -44.13 -21.75
C SER A 139 -47.59 -43.15 -21.78
N SER A 140 -47.27 -41.84 -21.68
CA SER A 140 -47.73 -40.70 -22.54
C SER A 140 -48.25 -39.43 -21.81
N LEU A 141 -47.48 -38.34 -22.03
CA LEU A 141 -47.77 -36.89 -22.16
C LEU A 141 -48.63 -36.10 -21.13
N PRO A 142 -48.41 -34.77 -21.03
CA PRO A 142 -48.50 -34.03 -19.78
C PRO A 142 -49.88 -33.38 -19.58
N SER A 143 -50.28 -33.23 -18.32
CA SER A 143 -51.37 -32.34 -17.95
C SER A 143 -51.02 -31.65 -16.64
N THR A 144 -51.07 -30.33 -16.73
CA THR A 144 -50.97 -29.35 -15.66
C THR A 144 -51.77 -29.77 -14.44
N VAL A 145 -51.06 -30.02 -13.34
CA VAL A 145 -51.62 -30.03 -12.00
C VAL A 145 -50.77 -29.10 -11.13
N SER A 146 -51.35 -27.95 -10.83
CA SER A 146 -50.93 -27.06 -9.76
C SER A 146 -51.03 -27.83 -8.44
N LEU A 147 -49.91 -28.42 -8.02
CA LEU A 147 -49.71 -28.82 -6.64
C LEU A 147 -48.61 -27.94 -6.07
N SER A 148 -49.05 -27.02 -5.21
CA SER A 148 -48.34 -26.59 -4.01
C SER A 148 -47.93 -27.82 -3.19
N GLY A 149 -46.92 -28.52 -3.69
CA GLY A 149 -46.30 -29.71 -3.11
C GLY A 149 -44.90 -29.34 -2.66
N HIS A 150 -44.82 -28.73 -1.48
CA HIS A 150 -43.73 -28.84 -0.52
C HIS A 150 -42.44 -29.48 -1.08
N SER A 151 -41.60 -28.67 -1.73
CA SER A 151 -40.17 -28.95 -1.70
C SER A 151 -39.80 -29.01 -0.22
N PRO A 152 -39.19 -30.10 0.30
CA PRO A 152 -38.54 -30.01 1.58
C PRO A 152 -37.31 -29.15 1.31
N ALA A 153 -37.48 -27.84 1.41
CA ALA A 153 -36.40 -26.94 1.73
C ALA A 153 -35.91 -27.34 3.12
N ASN A 154 -35.19 -28.45 3.19
CA ASN A 154 -34.26 -28.74 4.27
C ASN A 154 -33.02 -27.84 4.07
N THR A 155 -33.27 -26.54 3.87
CA THR A 155 -32.27 -25.51 4.01
C THR A 155 -32.08 -25.41 5.51
N ASN A 156 -31.13 -26.17 6.04
CA ASN A 156 -30.67 -25.98 7.40
C ASN A 156 -30.38 -24.47 7.55
N PRO A 157 -31.15 -23.69 8.33
CA PRO A 157 -31.02 -22.23 8.34
C PRO A 157 -29.60 -21.81 8.73
N LYS A 158 -28.96 -22.62 9.60
CA LYS A 158 -27.55 -22.51 10.00
C LYS A 158 -26.55 -22.70 8.85
N LEU A 159 -26.87 -23.54 7.87
CA LEU A 159 -26.03 -23.74 6.69
C LEU A 159 -26.17 -22.56 5.73
N ALA A 160 -27.39 -22.09 5.50
CA ALA A 160 -27.64 -20.89 4.68
C ALA A 160 -26.99 -19.64 5.29
N GLU A 161 -27.07 -19.48 6.61
CA GLU A 161 -26.41 -18.41 7.35
C GLU A 161 -24.88 -18.48 7.22
N ALA A 162 -24.28 -19.66 7.43
CA ALA A 162 -22.83 -19.84 7.26
C ALA A 162 -22.35 -19.61 5.81
N GLN A 163 -23.18 -19.90 4.82
CA GLN A 163 -22.90 -19.60 3.42
C GLN A 163 -22.96 -18.09 3.15
N ALA A 164 -23.96 -17.39 3.68
CA ALA A 164 -24.09 -15.94 3.56
C ALA A 164 -22.92 -15.21 4.24
N GLU A 165 -22.51 -15.65 5.44
CA GLU A 165 -21.37 -15.09 6.17
C GLU A 165 -20.06 -15.27 5.39
N LEU A 166 -19.82 -16.46 4.83
CA LEU A 166 -18.66 -16.73 3.98
C LEU A 166 -18.66 -15.86 2.72
N GLN A 167 -19.80 -15.72 2.05
CA GLN A 167 -19.93 -14.90 0.84
C GLN A 167 -19.65 -13.41 1.14
N ALA A 168 -20.13 -12.90 2.27
CA ALA A 168 -19.82 -11.54 2.71
C ALA A 168 -18.33 -11.35 3.00
N CYS A 169 -17.69 -12.34 3.66
CA CYS A 169 -16.25 -12.35 3.90
C CYS A 169 -15.45 -12.36 2.60
N GLU A 170 -15.85 -13.13 1.59
CA GLU A 170 -15.20 -13.19 0.28
C GLU A 170 -15.32 -11.87 -0.49
N ALA A 171 -16.49 -11.22 -0.43
CA ALA A 171 -16.68 -9.90 -1.02
C ALA A 171 -15.79 -8.84 -0.35
N HIS A 172 -15.67 -8.87 0.98
CA HIS A 172 -14.78 -7.97 1.72
C HIS A 172 -13.30 -8.25 1.40
N LEU A 173 -12.90 -9.52 1.32
CA LEU A 173 -11.55 -9.92 0.93
C LEU A 173 -11.20 -9.38 -0.46
N ALA A 174 -12.08 -9.57 -1.44
CA ALA A 174 -11.86 -9.09 -2.81
C ALA A 174 -11.73 -7.55 -2.87
N ALA A 175 -12.54 -6.82 -2.11
CA ALA A 175 -12.44 -5.37 -2.02
C ALA A 175 -11.09 -4.92 -1.42
N LYS A 176 -10.63 -5.60 -0.36
CA LYS A 176 -9.36 -5.31 0.31
C LYS A 176 -8.14 -5.68 -0.53
N GLU A 177 -8.22 -6.76 -1.29
CA GLU A 177 -7.19 -7.14 -2.28
C GLU A 177 -7.05 -6.07 -3.35
N HIS A 178 -8.16 -5.58 -3.91
CA HIS A 178 -8.14 -4.50 -4.89
C HIS A 178 -7.58 -3.19 -4.31
N GLU A 179 -7.96 -2.82 -3.09
CA GLU A 179 -7.43 -1.64 -2.40
C GLU A 179 -5.90 -1.74 -2.22
N LEU A 180 -5.43 -2.91 -1.79
CA LEU A 180 -4.02 -3.17 -1.53
C LEU A 180 -3.18 -3.15 -2.81
N ASP A 181 -3.68 -3.72 -3.90
CA ASP A 181 -2.99 -3.68 -5.20
C ASP A 181 -2.94 -2.25 -5.77
N ALA A 182 -4.04 -1.51 -5.69
CA ALA A 182 -4.06 -0.10 -6.06
C ALA A 182 -3.04 0.70 -5.23
N ARG A 183 -2.98 0.45 -3.91
CA ARG A 183 -2.05 1.14 -3.02
C ARG A 183 -0.59 0.81 -3.34
N ARG A 184 -0.27 -0.44 -3.69
CA ARG A 184 1.08 -0.82 -4.14
C ARG A 184 1.52 -0.05 -5.37
N ILE A 185 0.64 0.07 -6.37
CA ILE A 185 0.92 0.80 -7.61
C ILE A 185 1.15 2.28 -7.31
N THR A 186 0.24 2.91 -6.56
CA THR A 186 0.34 4.32 -6.17
C THR A 186 1.62 4.59 -5.38
N LEU A 187 1.94 3.75 -4.41
CA LEU A 187 3.14 3.91 -3.59
C LEU A 187 4.42 3.77 -4.41
N ALA A 188 4.48 2.78 -5.30
CA ALA A 188 5.63 2.57 -6.18
C ALA A 188 5.81 3.72 -7.18
N ARG A 189 4.72 4.26 -7.75
CA ARG A 189 4.79 5.35 -8.73
C ARG A 189 5.03 6.70 -8.07
N ASP A 190 4.18 7.04 -7.10
CA ASP A 190 4.11 8.40 -6.55
C ASP A 190 5.09 8.57 -5.39
N GLY A 191 5.20 7.57 -4.51
CA GLY A 191 6.12 7.56 -3.38
C GLY A 191 7.59 7.53 -3.82
N LEU A 192 7.99 6.51 -4.58
CA LEU A 192 9.36 6.49 -5.14
C LEU A 192 9.59 7.65 -6.12
N GLY A 193 8.57 8.03 -6.90
CA GLY A 193 8.66 9.17 -7.80
C GLY A 193 8.99 10.47 -7.05
N ALA A 194 8.34 10.73 -5.91
CA ALA A 194 8.63 11.88 -5.07
C ALA A 194 10.05 11.85 -4.50
N ARG A 195 10.49 10.68 -4.00
CA ARG A 195 11.87 10.47 -3.53
C ARG A 195 12.90 10.74 -4.62
N CYS A 196 12.70 10.20 -5.83
CA CYS A 196 13.60 10.40 -6.97
C CYS A 196 13.66 11.86 -7.41
N ARG A 197 12.51 12.56 -7.44
CA ARG A 197 12.47 14.00 -7.76
C ARG A 197 13.27 14.83 -6.75
N ALA A 198 13.08 14.57 -5.45
CA ALA A 198 13.83 15.27 -4.42
C ALA A 198 15.34 15.00 -4.50
N LEU A 199 15.74 13.78 -4.85
CA LEU A 199 17.15 13.44 -5.10
C LEU A 199 17.74 14.19 -6.30
N ILE A 200 16.99 14.28 -7.39
CA ILE A 200 17.38 15.05 -8.58
C ILE A 200 17.56 16.53 -8.23
N ASP A 201 16.64 17.09 -7.44
CA ASP A 201 16.71 18.49 -7.02
C ASP A 201 17.93 18.75 -6.13
N CYS A 202 18.30 17.81 -5.27
CA CYS A 202 19.55 17.85 -4.51
C CYS A 202 20.78 17.91 -5.45
N GLY A 203 20.81 17.06 -6.49
CA GLY A 203 21.89 17.06 -7.47
C GLY A 203 21.96 18.34 -8.31
N LYS A 204 20.81 18.87 -8.73
CA LYS A 204 20.72 20.14 -9.48
C LYS A 204 21.21 21.32 -8.67
N GLN A 205 20.90 21.37 -7.38
CA GLN A 205 21.35 22.47 -6.53
C GLN A 205 22.87 22.47 -6.36
N GLY A 206 23.50 21.29 -6.28
CA GLY A 206 24.96 21.18 -6.31
C GLY A 206 25.59 21.60 -7.66
N LEU A 207 24.93 21.31 -8.79
CA LEU A 207 25.47 21.59 -10.13
C LEU A 207 25.30 23.04 -10.59
N LYS A 208 24.15 23.67 -10.31
CA LYS A 208 23.87 25.09 -10.69
C LYS A 208 24.97 26.04 -10.22
N VAL A 209 25.62 25.68 -9.13
CA VAL A 209 26.67 26.47 -8.51
C VAL A 209 27.99 26.37 -9.25
N LEU A 210 28.34 25.18 -9.74
CA LEU A 210 29.57 24.97 -10.51
C LEU A 210 29.48 25.61 -11.89
N SER A 211 28.27 25.78 -12.41
CA SER A 211 28.03 26.35 -13.74
C SER A 211 27.96 27.88 -13.76
N GLY A 212 28.00 28.57 -12.62
CA GLY A 212 28.01 30.04 -12.56
C GLY A 212 26.77 30.71 -13.18
N ASP A 213 25.68 29.96 -13.36
CA ASP A 213 24.47 30.46 -14.02
C ASP A 213 23.56 31.17 -13.00
N GLY A 214 24.07 32.29 -12.50
CA GLY A 214 23.29 33.34 -11.84
C GLY A 214 22.77 34.32 -12.88
N SER A 215 21.74 33.95 -13.64
CA SER A 215 20.93 34.85 -14.48
C SER A 215 19.67 34.09 -14.91
N GLY A 216 18.48 34.65 -14.93
CA GLY A 216 18.01 36.00 -14.74
C GLY A 216 16.49 35.97 -14.91
N ASP A 217 15.85 36.94 -14.29
CA ASP A 217 14.46 37.38 -14.44
C ASP A 217 13.64 36.73 -15.57
N GLY A 218 12.70 35.87 -15.18
CA GLY A 218 11.72 35.24 -16.06
C GLY A 218 10.36 35.92 -15.92
N SER A 219 10.28 37.25 -16.03
CA SER A 219 9.00 37.95 -16.09
C SER A 219 9.03 39.14 -17.05
N ASN A 220 9.04 38.85 -18.36
CA ASN A 220 8.35 39.67 -19.34
C ASN A 220 8.28 38.93 -20.67
N LEU A 221 7.07 38.52 -21.06
CA LEU A 221 6.55 38.44 -22.42
C LEU A 221 5.08 37.99 -22.31
N SER A 222 4.23 38.87 -21.77
CA SER A 222 2.79 38.77 -22.02
C SER A 222 2.56 39.15 -23.48
N GLY A 223 2.18 38.15 -24.27
CA GLY A 223 1.85 38.30 -25.68
C GLY A 223 0.71 39.27 -25.91
N THR A 224 0.95 40.20 -26.82
CA THR A 224 -0.01 41.00 -27.54
C THR A 224 -0.96 40.08 -28.33
N PHE A 225 -2.26 40.12 -28.04
CA PHE A 225 -3.29 39.61 -28.95
C PHE A 225 -3.76 40.78 -29.82
N GLY A 226 -3.62 40.60 -31.13
CA GLY A 226 -4.37 41.30 -32.18
C GLY A 226 -5.18 40.27 -32.96
#